data_AF-A0A3M9M881-F1
#
_entry.id   AF-A0A3M9M881-F1
#
_cell.length_a   1.000
_cell.length_b   1.000
_cell.length_c   1.000
_cell.angle_alpha   90.00
_cell.angle_beta   90.00
_cell.angle_gamma   90.00
#
_symmetry.space_group_name_H-M   'P 1'
#
loop_
_entity.id
_entity.type
_entity.pdbx_description
1 polymer ?
#
loop_
_entity_poly.entity_id
_entity_poly.type
_entity_poly.pdbx_seq_one_letter_code
_entity_poly.pdbx_strand_id
1 'polypeptide(L)'
;MDELLLQAVKEAVTKKKFLKIQYRTELNEYLAVTSLIKKINEKEEGLQVELATGEEIPFHQLVKVGDVASEEYNSRDFTCDC
;
A
#
# COMPACT_ATOMS: atom_id res chain seq x y z
N MET A 1 0.28 11.91 -8.02
CA MET A 1 -0.49 10.84 -7.37
C MET A 1 -0.26 9.60 -8.19
N ASP A 2 0.21 8.53 -7.56
CA ASP A 2 0.47 7.24 -8.20
C ASP A 2 -0.81 6.58 -8.74
N GLU A 3 -1.11 6.83 -10.03
CA GLU A 3 -2.29 6.30 -10.70
C GLU A 3 -2.25 4.76 -10.80
N LEU A 4 -1.07 4.19 -11.04
CA LEU A 4 -0.86 2.74 -11.12
C LEU A 4 -1.13 2.05 -9.77
N LEU A 5 -0.59 2.60 -8.68
CA LEU A 5 -0.79 2.05 -7.35
C LEU A 5 -2.25 2.17 -6.93
N LEU A 6 -2.89 3.30 -7.21
CA LEU A 6 -4.31 3.51 -6.91
C LEU A 6 -5.19 2.49 -7.65
N GLN A 7 -4.87 2.21 -8.91
CA GLN A 7 -5.57 1.21 -9.70
C GLN A 7 -5.37 -0.20 -9.13
N ALA A 8 -4.15 -0.54 -8.70
CA ALA A 8 -3.86 -1.82 -8.05
C ALA A 8 -4.64 -2.00 -6.74
N VAL A 9 -4.77 -0.96 -5.93
CA VAL A 9 -5.59 -0.97 -4.70
C VAL A 9 -7.08 -1.15 -5.04
N LYS A 10 -7.60 -0.44 -6.04
CA LYS A 10 -9.00 -0.61 -6.49
C LYS A 10 -9.28 -2.02 -7.02
N GLU A 11 -8.35 -2.58 -7.79
CA GLU A 11 -8.43 -3.97 -8.25
C GLU A 11 -8.38 -4.96 -7.09
N ALA A 12 -7.51 -4.72 -6.09
CA ALA A 12 -7.41 -5.55 -4.90
C ALA A 12 -8.73 -5.60 -4.10
N VAL A 13 -9.38 -4.45 -3.93
CA VAL A 13 -10.71 -4.32 -3.32
C VAL A 13 -11.74 -5.11 -4.11
N THR A 14 -11.74 -4.96 -5.44
CA THR A 14 -12.72 -5.58 -6.33
C THR A 14 -12.56 -7.10 -6.38
N LYS A 15 -11.32 -7.57 -6.51
CA LYS A 15 -10.97 -8.99 -6.61
C LYS A 15 -10.99 -9.70 -5.26
N LYS A 16 -11.04 -8.97 -4.13
CA LYS A 16 -11.01 -9.51 -2.76
C LYS A 16 -9.89 -10.54 -2.61
N LYS A 17 -8.70 -10.22 -3.11
CA LYS A 17 -7.55 -11.12 -3.12
C LYS A 17 -6.63 -10.79 -1.95
N PHE A 18 -6.05 -11.82 -1.34
CA PHE A 18 -4.94 -11.66 -0.41
C PHE A 18 -3.69 -11.29 -1.19
N LEU A 19 -3.14 -10.11 -0.89
CA LEU A 19 -1.98 -9.56 -1.56
C LEU A 19 -0.96 -9.14 -0.50
N LYS A 20 0.32 -9.14 -0.89
CA LYS A 20 1.36 -8.56 -0.06
C LYS A 20 1.30 -7.04 -0.19
N ILE A 21 0.92 -6.36 0.88
CA ILE A 21 0.89 -4.91 1.00
C ILE A 21 2.15 -4.52 1.77
N GLN A 22 2.91 -3.60 1.21
CA GLN A 22 4.08 -3.02 1.84
C GLN A 22 3.82 -1.54 2.04
N TYR A 23 4.11 -1.07 3.23
CA TYR A 23 3.91 0.32 3.62
C TYR A 23 4.99 0.76 4.59
N ARG A 24 5.19 2.07 4.67
CA ARG A 24 6.17 2.69 5.55
C ARG A 24 5.47 3.31 6.74
N THR A 25 5.93 3.00 7.95
CA THR A 25 5.41 3.63 9.17
C THR A 25 6.00 5.03 9.34
N GLU A 26 5.43 5.81 10.27
CA GLU A 26 5.97 7.12 10.66
C GLU A 26 7.39 7.03 11.24
N LEU A 27 7.78 5.87 11.76
CA LEU A 27 9.14 5.57 12.24
C LEU A 27 10.12 5.26 11.09
N ASN A 28 9.69 5.44 9.84
CA ASN A 28 10.43 5.12 8.62
C ASN A 28 10.73 3.62 8.44
N GLU A 29 10.01 2.74 9.13
CA GLU A 29 10.17 1.30 8.99
C GLU A 29 9.32 0.77 7.85
N TYR A 30 9.87 -0.18 7.09
CA TYR A 30 9.15 -0.87 6.01
C TYR A 30 8.47 -2.11 6.56
N LEU A 31 7.14 -2.06 6.63
CA LEU A 31 6.32 -3.20 7.02
C LEU A 31 5.73 -3.87 5.79
N ALA A 32 5.64 -5.19 5.84
CA ALA A 32 5.00 -5.99 4.81
C ALA A 32 3.96 -6.91 5.44
N VAL A 33 2.71 -6.72 5.08
CA VAL A 33 1.58 -7.51 5.55
C VAL A 33 0.91 -8.22 4.39
N THR A 34 0.56 -9.49 4.55
CA THR A 34 -0.27 -10.21 3.57
C THR A 34 -1.71 -10.16 4.05
N SER A 35 -2.50 -9.27 3.47
CA SER A 35 -3.89 -9.05 3.87
C SER A 35 -4.76 -8.72 2.66
N LEU A 36 -6.06 -8.64 2.90
CA LEU A 36 -7.05 -8.26 1.91
C LEU A 36 -7.40 -6.79 2.12
N ILE A 37 -7.47 -6.02 1.04
CA ILE A 37 -7.92 -4.63 1.13
C ILE A 37 -9.45 -4.62 1.11
N LYS A 38 -10.06 -4.16 2.20
CA LYS A 38 -11.51 -4.18 2.37
C LYS A 38 -12.16 -3.01 1.63
N LYS A 39 -11.60 -1.81 1.78
CA LYS A 39 -12.07 -0.60 1.08
C LYS A 39 -11.01 0.51 1.11
N ILE A 40 -11.23 1.53 0.29
CA ILE A 40 -10.48 2.78 0.31
C ILE A 40 -11.43 3.85 0.87
N ASN A 41 -11.00 4.57 1.89
CA ASN A 41 -11.71 5.71 2.46
C ASN A 41 -10.97 6.99 2.03
N GLU A 42 -11.68 7.97 1.48
CA GLU A 42 -11.16 9.35 1.40
C GLU A 42 -11.54 10.06 2.70
N LYS A 43 -10.54 10.44 3.51
CA LYS A 43 -10.71 11.29 4.69
C LYS A 43 -10.13 12.69 4.40
N GLU A 44 -10.36 13.64 5.30
CA GLU A 44 -9.84 15.02 5.19
C GLU A 44 -8.30 15.05 5.11
N GLU A 45 -7.61 14.09 5.73
CA GLU A 45 -6.15 13.91 5.66
C GLU A 45 -5.66 13.17 4.39
N GLY A 46 -6.58 12.75 3.51
CA GLY A 46 -6.28 12.09 2.24
C GLY A 46 -6.84 10.67 2.12
N LEU A 47 -6.38 9.97 1.08
CA LEU A 47 -6.74 8.57 0.80
C LEU A 47 -6.17 7.64 1.87
N GLN A 48 -7.02 6.79 2.45
CA GLN A 48 -6.67 5.75 3.40
C GLN A 48 -7.18 4.40 2.92
N VAL A 49 -6.41 3.34 3.17
CA VAL A 49 -6.70 1.98 2.77
C VAL A 49 -7.03 1.17 4.01
N GLU A 50 -8.26 0.69 4.11
CA GLU A 50 -8.71 -0.17 5.21
C GLU A 50 -8.48 -1.64 4.83
N LEU A 51 -7.65 -2.31 5.62
CA LEU A 51 -7.40 -3.75 5.50
C LEU A 51 -8.52 -4.56 6.16
N ALA A 52 -8.66 -5.82 5.75
CA ALA A 52 -9.60 -6.76 6.34
C ALA A 52 -9.30 -7.06 7.82
N THR A 53 -8.06 -6.81 8.26
CA THR A 53 -7.64 -6.88 9.67
C THR A 53 -8.18 -5.73 10.52
N GLY A 54 -8.75 -4.68 9.89
CA GLY A 54 -9.19 -3.46 10.57
C GLY A 54 -8.11 -2.38 10.64
N GLU A 55 -6.92 -2.63 10.07
CA GLU A 55 -5.83 -1.66 10.01
C GLU A 55 -6.10 -0.62 8.91
N GLU A 56 -5.91 0.66 9.21
CA GLU A 56 -6.08 1.77 8.28
C GLU A 56 -4.70 2.34 7.91
N ILE A 57 -4.32 2.25 6.63
CA ILE A 57 -3.00 2.68 6.16
C ILE A 57 -3.19 3.89 5.23
N PRO A 58 -2.54 5.03 5.51
CA PRO A 58 -2.53 6.18 4.59
C PRO A 58 -1.94 5.81 3.23
N PHE A 59 -2.54 6.29 2.15
CA PHE A 59 -2.09 5.95 0.79
C PHE A 59 -0.68 6.46 0.50
N HIS A 60 -0.28 7.60 1.07
CA HIS A 60 1.08 8.13 0.94
C HIS A 60 2.15 7.25 1.63
N GLN A 61 1.74 6.37 2.55
CA GLN A 61 2.60 5.40 3.20
C GLN A 61 2.70 4.10 2.40
N LEU A 62 1.87 3.88 1.37
CA LEU A 62 1.93 2.66 0.58
C LEU A 62 3.14 2.66 -0.34
N VAL A 63 3.90 1.59 -0.23
CA VAL A 63 5.13 1.35 -1.00
C VAL A 63 4.87 0.34 -2.12
N LYS A 64 4.14 -0.75 -1.84
CA LYS A 64 3.84 -1.79 -2.83
C LYS A 64 2.56 -2.54 -2.51
N VAL A 65 1.76 -2.86 -3.51
CA VAL A 65 0.53 -3.65 -3.40
C VAL A 65 0.59 -4.80 -4.41
N GLY A 66 0.78 -6.01 -3.91
CA GLY A 66 0.98 -7.20 -4.74
C GLY A 66 2.27 -7.08 -5.55
N ASP A 67 2.12 -6.97 -6.86
CA ASP A 67 3.23 -6.80 -7.81
C ASP A 67 3.45 -5.34 -8.22
N VAL A 68 2.54 -4.42 -7.84
CA VAL A 68 2.60 -3.01 -8.23
C VAL A 68 3.27 -2.18 -7.13
N ALA A 69 4.43 -1.60 -7.43
CA ALA A 69 5.13 -0.68 -6.53
C ALA A 69 4.70 0.77 -6.79
N SER A 70 4.80 1.60 -5.76
CA SER A 70 4.66 3.05 -5.83
C SER A 70 5.89 3.64 -6.56
N GLU A 71 5.66 4.60 -7.45
CA GLU A 71 6.67 5.40 -8.14
C GLU A 71 7.46 6.28 -7.16
N GLU A 72 6.81 6.73 -6.07
CA GLU A 72 7.46 7.51 -5.00
C GLU A 72 8.52 6.72 -4.25
N TYR A 73 8.36 5.39 -4.15
CA TYR A 73 9.26 4.52 -3.41
C TYR A 73 10.07 3.69 -4.41
N ASN A 74 11.16 4.29 -4.89
CA ASN A 74 12.05 3.67 -5.86
C ASN A 74 12.69 2.39 -5.28
N SER A 75 12.73 1.33 -6.08
CA SER A 75 13.24 0.00 -5.68
C SER A 75 14.72 -0.01 -5.26
N ARG A 76 15.44 1.10 -5.41
CA ARG A 76 16.82 1.30 -4.92
C ARG A 76 16.95 1.30 -3.40
N ASP A 77 15.91 1.65 -2.64
CA ASP A 77 15.92 1.51 -1.17
C ASP A 77 15.84 0.04 -0.70
N PHE A 78 15.50 -0.89 -1.60
CA PHE A 78 15.38 -2.32 -1.31
C PHE A 78 16.58 -3.15 -1.77
N THR A 79 17.50 -2.55 -2.53
CA THR A 79 18.78 -3.17 -2.85
C THR A 79 19.77 -2.75 -1.78
N CYS A 80 20.02 -3.63 -0.80
CA CYS A 80 21.29 -3.59 -0.08
C CYS A 80 22.41 -3.62 -1.11
N ASP A 81 23.03 -2.47 -1.34
CA ASP A 81 24.36 -2.36 -1.95
C ASP A 81 25.28 -3.27 -1.11
N CYS A 82 25.67 -4.41 -1.69
CA CYS A 82 26.72 -5.28 -1.16
C CYS A 82 28.06 -4.90 -1.77
#